data_AF-A0A8T7BIU1-F1
#
_entry.id   AF-A0A8T7BIU1-F1
#
_cell.length_a   1.000
_cell.length_b   1.000
_cell.length_c   1.000
_cell.angle_alpha   90.00
_cell.angle_beta   90.00
_cell.angle_gamma   90.00
#
_symmetry.space_group_name_H-M   'P 1'
#
loop_
_entity.id
_entity.type
_entity.pdbx_description
1 polymer ?
#
loop_
_entity_poly.entity_id
_entity_poly.type
_entity_poly.pdbx_seq_one_letter_code
_entity_poly.pdbx_strand_id
1 'polypeptide(L)'
;MVNTGLNEAKMTLRTALKRHLQTIEPGQKAAMDQSILLGLQGLQQIQTANHVFCYVSTGHEVATHKLIDWLIHEDKQVSVPTICHE
;
A
#
# COMPACT_ATOMS: atom_id res chain seq x y z
N MET A 1 31.67 -7.71 -0.58
CA MET A 1 31.15 -8.31 -1.84
C MET A 1 29.64 -8.19 -1.83
N VAL A 2 29.09 -7.37 -2.74
CA VAL A 2 27.64 -7.26 -2.92
C VAL A 2 27.15 -8.60 -3.45
N ASN A 3 26.09 -9.15 -2.86
CA ASN A 3 25.57 -10.46 -3.21
C ASN A 3 24.79 -10.37 -4.55
N THR A 4 25.53 -10.33 -5.66
CA THR A 4 25.00 -10.07 -7.02
C THR A 4 23.83 -10.99 -7.37
N GLY A 5 23.91 -12.28 -7.02
CA GLY A 5 22.83 -13.24 -7.25
C GLY A 5 21.53 -12.91 -6.49
N LEU A 6 21.63 -12.29 -5.30
CA LEU A 6 20.44 -11.85 -4.55
C LEU A 6 19.76 -10.66 -5.21
N ASN A 7 20.54 -9.72 -5.74
CA ASN A 7 19.99 -8.53 -6.42
C ASN A 7 19.30 -8.92 -7.73
N GLU A 8 19.90 -9.83 -8.49
CA GLU A 8 19.30 -10.38 -9.70
C GLU A 8 18.00 -11.13 -9.39
N ALA A 9 17.99 -12.00 -8.38
CA ALA A 9 16.78 -12.72 -7.96
C ALA A 9 15.65 -11.76 -7.53
N LYS A 10 15.97 -10.70 -6.77
CA LYS A 10 15.00 -9.66 -6.39
C LYS A 10 14.46 -8.92 -7.61
N MET A 11 15.30 -8.62 -8.59
CA MET A 11 14.88 -7.94 -9.81
C MET A 11 13.92 -8.82 -10.62
N THR A 12 14.28 -10.09 -10.84
CA THR A 12 13.41 -11.05 -11.53
C THR A 12 12.04 -11.16 -10.86
N LEU A 13 12.00 -11.25 -9.52
CA LEU A 13 10.75 -11.31 -8.77
C LEU A 13 9.93 -10.01 -8.89
N ARG A 14 10.56 -8.84 -8.79
CA ARG A 14 9.86 -7.54 -8.96
C ARG A 14 9.27 -7.39 -10.35
N THR A 15 10.00 -7.78 -11.39
CA THR A 15 9.50 -7.73 -12.77
C THR A 15 8.33 -8.69 -12.97
N ALA A 16 8.42 -9.92 -12.46
CA ALA A 16 7.33 -10.90 -12.55
C ALA A 16 6.07 -10.41 -11.81
N LEU A 17 6.23 -9.90 -10.58
CA LEU A 17 5.14 -9.35 -9.80
C LEU A 17 4.48 -8.15 -10.50
N LYS A 18 5.28 -7.21 -11.04
CA LYS A 18 4.76 -6.06 -11.76
C LYS A 18 3.91 -6.48 -12.97
N ARG A 19 4.36 -7.47 -13.74
CA ARG A 19 3.60 -8.01 -14.89
C ARG A 19 2.29 -8.63 -14.42
N HIS A 20 2.31 -9.41 -13.35
CA HIS A 20 1.09 -10.00 -12.80
C HIS A 20 0.10 -8.94 -12.31
N LEU A 21 0.57 -7.92 -11.59
CA LEU A 21 -0.29 -6.84 -11.12
C LEU A 21 -0.95 -6.04 -12.26
N GLN A 22 -0.29 -5.97 -13.42
CA GLN A 22 -0.83 -5.35 -14.64
C GLN A 22 -1.93 -6.17 -15.31
N THR A 23 -2.07 -7.46 -15.01
CA THR A 23 -3.14 -8.31 -15.56
C THR A 23 -4.39 -8.31 -14.68
N ILE A 24 -4.40 -7.59 -13.56
CA ILE A 24 -5.56 -7.53 -12.67
C ILE A 24 -6.56 -6.53 -13.24
N GLU A 25 -7.77 -7.02 -13.54
CA GLU A 25 -8.85 -6.18 -14.05
C GLU A 25 -9.30 -5.12 -13.03
N PRO A 26 -9.70 -3.91 -13.47
CA PRO A 26 -10.05 -2.82 -12.56
C PRO A 26 -11.13 -3.18 -11.52
N GLY A 27 -12.16 -3.93 -11.93
CA GLY A 27 -13.22 -4.37 -11.02
C GLY A 27 -12.73 -5.35 -9.96
N GLN A 28 -11.86 -6.28 -10.35
CA GLN A 28 -11.24 -7.22 -9.42
C GLN A 28 -10.31 -6.50 -8.44
N LYS A 29 -9.50 -5.56 -8.94
CA LYS A 29 -8.63 -4.72 -8.11
C LYS A 29 -9.43 -3.94 -7.08
N ALA A 30 -10.54 -3.32 -7.49
CA ALA A 30 -11.41 -2.57 -6.59
C ALA A 30 -12.01 -3.45 -5.47
N ALA A 31 -12.41 -4.68 -5.79
CA ALA A 31 -12.91 -5.63 -4.80
C ALA A 31 -11.82 -6.06 -3.81
N MET A 32 -10.60 -6.32 -4.30
CA MET A 32 -9.45 -6.66 -3.45
C MET A 32 -9.09 -5.50 -2.52
N ASP A 33 -9.03 -4.27 -3.05
CA ASP A 33 -8.76 -3.07 -2.25
C ASP A 33 -9.81 -2.86 -1.15
N GLN A 34 -11.10 -3.06 -1.49
CA GLN A 34 -12.18 -2.94 -0.52
C GLN A 34 -12.05 -3.99 0.60
N SER A 35 -11.72 -5.23 0.24
CA SER A 35 -11.51 -6.30 1.23
C SER A 35 -10.34 -5.98 2.16
N ILE A 36 -9.25 -5.41 1.64
CA ILE A 36 -8.09 -5.03 2.45
C ILE A 36 -8.46 -3.86 3.38
N LEU A 37 -9.17 -2.85 2.88
CA LEU A 37 -9.64 -1.73 3.70
C LEU A 37 -10.49 -2.20 4.88
N LEU A 38 -11.47 -3.05 4.64
CA LEU A 38 -12.32 -3.62 5.70
C LEU A 38 -11.49 -4.41 6.73
N GLY A 39 -10.50 -5.17 6.26
CA GLY A 39 -9.56 -5.87 7.13
C GLY A 39 -8.78 -4.91 8.03
N LEU A 40 -8.26 -3.81 7.48
CA LEU A 40 -7.51 -2.80 8.23
C LEU A 40 -8.40 -2.06 9.25
N GLN A 41 -9.63 -1.70 8.89
CA GLN A 41 -10.59 -1.05 9.80
C GLN A 41 -10.93 -1.94 11.01
N GLY A 42 -10.87 -3.26 10.85
CA GLY A 42 -11.09 -4.22 11.92
C GLY A 42 -9.89 -4.43 12.85
N LEU A 43 -8.70 -3.91 12.51
CA LEU A 43 -7.50 -4.10 13.34
C LEU A 43 -7.54 -3.21 14.57
N GLN A 44 -7.35 -3.82 15.75
CA GLN A 44 -7.26 -3.09 17.02
C GLN A 44 -6.19 -1.99 16.95
N GLN A 45 -5.05 -2.25 16.32
CA GLN A 45 -3.95 -1.30 16.16
C GLN A 45 -4.39 -0.04 15.42
N ILE A 46 -5.23 -0.18 14.39
CA ILE A 46 -5.75 0.94 13.62
C ILE A 46 -6.83 1.68 14.42
N GLN A 47 -7.70 0.95 15.10
CA GLN A 47 -8.76 1.52 15.92
C GLN A 47 -8.20 2.37 17.08
N THR A 48 -7.16 1.88 17.76
CA THR A 48 -6.56 2.56 18.93
C THR A 48 -5.50 3.61 18.58
N ALA A 49 -4.99 3.63 17.34
CA ALA A 49 -3.98 4.60 16.95
C ALA A 49 -4.59 6.00 16.79
N ASN A 50 -3.99 6.99 17.44
CA ASN A 50 -4.33 8.40 17.25
C ASN A 50 -3.61 9.02 16.04
N HIS A 51 -2.50 8.40 15.63
CA HIS A 51 -1.66 8.84 14.51
C HIS A 51 -1.25 7.63 13.68
N VAL A 52 -1.51 7.68 12.38
CA VAL A 52 -1.18 6.61 11.43
C VAL A 52 -0.28 7.16 10.33
N PHE A 53 0.83 6.46 10.08
CA PHE A 53 1.65 6.69 8.90
C PHE A 53 1.14 5.83 7.75
N CYS A 54 0.86 6.44 6.59
CA CYS A 54 0.35 5.76 5.41
C CYS A 54 1.01 6.32 4.14
N TYR A 55 1.41 5.43 3.23
CA TYR A 55 1.85 5.86 1.90
C TYR A 55 0.65 6.25 1.03
N VAL A 56 0.87 7.14 0.06
CA VAL A 56 -0.13 7.49 -0.96
C VAL A 56 0.06 6.56 -2.16
N SER A 57 -0.92 5.69 -2.40
CA SER A 57 -0.83 4.64 -3.40
C SER A 57 -0.71 5.18 -4.83
N THR A 58 0.16 4.59 -5.64
CA THR A 58 0.29 4.85 -7.08
C THR A 58 0.28 3.57 -7.90
N GLY A 59 -0.14 3.66 -9.16
CA GLY A 59 -0.13 2.52 -10.09
C GLY A 59 -0.98 1.33 -9.60
N HIS A 60 -0.34 0.17 -9.41
CA HIS A 60 -1.00 -1.09 -9.03
C HIS A 60 -0.89 -1.42 -7.53
N GLU A 61 -0.48 -0.46 -6.71
CA GLU A 61 -0.48 -0.62 -5.25
C GLU A 61 -1.90 -0.74 -4.70
N VAL A 62 -2.03 -1.27 -3.49
CA VAL A 62 -3.31 -1.24 -2.75
C VAL A 62 -3.78 0.20 -2.63
N ALA A 63 -5.06 0.45 -2.91
CA ALA A 63 -5.65 1.78 -2.91
C ALA A 63 -5.76 2.37 -1.50
N THR A 64 -4.72 3.05 -1.03
CA THR A 64 -4.67 3.63 0.32
C THR A 64 -5.43 4.95 0.46
N HIS A 65 -5.84 5.59 -0.63
CA HIS A 65 -6.62 6.83 -0.58
C HIS A 65 -7.89 6.66 0.28
N LYS A 66 -8.63 5.55 0.10
CA LYS A 66 -9.83 5.26 0.91
C LYS A 66 -9.54 5.08 2.39
N LEU A 67 -8.38 4.51 2.72
CA LEU A 67 -7.95 4.36 4.11
C LEU A 67 -7.61 5.74 4.71
N ILE A 68 -6.87 6.57 3.97
CA ILE A 68 -6.54 7.94 4.40
C ILE A 68 -7.81 8.75 4.64
N ASP A 69 -8.76 8.70 3.70
CA ASP A 69 -10.04 9.38 3.83
C ASP A 69 -10.78 8.90 5.07
N TRP A 70 -10.88 7.58 5.28
CA TRP A 70 -11.53 7.01 6.46
C TRP A 70 -10.82 7.43 7.77
N LEU A 71 -9.50 7.36 7.84
CA LEU A 71 -8.73 7.76 9.03
C LEU A 71 -8.98 9.23 9.40
N ILE A 72 -9.07 10.11 8.40
CA ILE A 72 -9.39 11.53 8.60
C ILE A 72 -10.82 11.70 9.12
N HIS A 73 -11.79 10.93 8.60
CA HIS A 73 -13.16 10.95 9.09
C HIS A 73 -13.30 10.43 10.54
N GLU A 74 -12.39 9.56 10.98
CA GLU A 74 -12.30 9.07 12.37
C GLU A 74 -11.49 10.01 13.28
N ASP A 75 -11.27 11.27 12.87
CA ASP A 75 -10.51 12.30 13.59
C ASP A 75 -9.06 11.88 13.93
N LYS A 76 -8.46 10.98 13.15
CA LYS A 76 -7.07 10.54 13.34
C LYS A 76 -6.10 11.44 12.58
N GLN A 77 -4.91 11.59 13.14
CA GLN A 77 -3.80 12.22 12.42
C GLN A 77 -3.22 11.25 11.39
N VAL A 78 -2.95 11.73 10.18
CA VAL A 78 -2.33 10.93 9.12
C VAL A 78 -1.05 11.61 8.65
N SER A 79 0.04 10.87 8.60
CA SER A 79 1.29 11.31 7.98
C SER A 79 1.59 10.51 6.72
N VAL A 80 2.06 11.22 5.70
CA VAL A 80 2.45 10.64 4.41
C VAL A 80 3.94 10.92 4.15
N PRO A 81 4.64 10.05 3.40
CA PRO A 81 6.03 10.30 3.04
C PRO A 81 6.15 11.48 2.08
N THR A 82 7.17 12.30 2.31
CA THR A 82 7.65 13.31 1.34
C THR A 82 8.98 12.83 0.77
N ILE A 83 9.15 12.97 -0.55
CA ILE A 83 10.44 12.71 -1.20
C ILE A 83 11.31 13.95 -1.01
N CYS A 84 12.42 13.80 -0.27
CA CYS A 84 13.43 14.84 -0.15
C CYS A 84 14.33 14.81 -1.40
N HIS A 85 14.43 15.94 -2.10
CA HIS A 85 15.41 16.14 -3.16
C HIS A 85 16.61 16.86 -2.53
N GLU A 86 17.57 16.09 -2.00
CA GLU A 86 18.90 16.58 -1.63
C GLU A 86 19.86 16.51 -2.81
#